data_AF-A0A3D5CRG0-F1
#
_entry.id   AF-A0A3D5CRG0-F1
#
_cell.length_a   1.000
_cell.length_b   1.000
_cell.length_c   1.000
_cell.angle_alpha   90.00
_cell.angle_beta   90.00
_cell.angle_gamma   90.00
#
_symmetry.space_group_name_H-M   'P 1'
#
loop_
_entity.id
_entity.type
_entity.pdbx_description
1 polymer ?
#
loop_
_entity_poly.entity_id
_entity_poly.type
_entity_poly.pdbx_seq_one_letter_code
_entity_poly.pdbx_strand_id
1 'polypeptide(L)' 'MLEKTVYNQLFSRSFSLPVEVTYWDGTTKRYGDTDNPPQIKIKIHEEIPMKEITNNASLALGEA' A
#
# COMPACT_ATOMS: atom_id res chain seq x y z
N MET A 1 -0.69 8.38 -13.42
CA MET A 1 -1.27 7.32 -12.56
C MET A 1 -1.56 7.96 -11.22
N LEU A 2 -2.71 8.60 -11.10
CA LEU A 2 -3.15 9.30 -9.89
C LEU A 2 -3.30 8.28 -8.72
N GLU A 3 -3.62 7.04 -9.09
CA GLU A 3 -3.82 5.87 -8.23
C GLU A 3 -2.59 5.61 -7.37
N LYS A 4 -1.42 5.42 -7.98
CA LYS A 4 -0.17 5.13 -7.26
C LYS A 4 0.21 6.25 -6.28
N THR A 5 -0.10 7.50 -6.60
CA THR A 5 0.17 8.64 -5.71
C THR A 5 -0.69 8.56 -4.45
N VAL A 6 -1.96 8.18 -4.57
CA VAL A 6 -2.87 8.00 -3.44
C VAL A 6 -2.43 6.83 -2.56
N TYR A 7 -2.13 5.66 -3.16
CA TYR A 7 -1.58 4.52 -2.41
C TYR A 7 -0.29 4.86 -1.68
N ASN A 8 0.60 5.60 -2.35
CA ASN A 8 1.84 6.04 -1.75
C ASN A 8 1.61 6.98 -0.56
N GLN A 9 0.71 7.95 -0.70
CA GLN A 9 0.37 8.86 0.40
C GLN A 9 -0.25 8.11 1.58
N LEU A 10 -1.16 7.16 1.33
CA LEU A 10 -1.77 6.32 2.36
C LEU A 10 -0.68 5.55 3.12
N PHE A 11 0.07 4.67 2.44
CA PHE A 11 1.04 3.79 3.10
C PHE A 11 2.22 4.53 3.72
N SER A 12 2.65 5.68 3.15
CA SER A 12 3.72 6.50 3.75
C SER A 12 3.39 7.01 5.15
N ARG A 13 2.10 7.05 5.52
CA ARG A 13 1.63 7.52 6.82
C ARG A 13 1.06 6.39 7.70
N SER A 14 0.83 5.20 7.12
CA SER A 14 0.21 4.07 7.81
C SER A 14 1.17 3.27 8.69
N PHE A 15 2.48 3.30 8.40
CA PHE A 15 3.44 2.37 9.01
C PHE A 15 4.63 3.10 9.64
N SER A 16 4.91 2.77 10.90
CA SER A 16 6.15 3.12 11.60
C SER A 16 7.23 2.05 11.44
N LEU A 17 6.85 0.80 11.19
CA LEU A 17 7.73 -0.35 10.98
C LEU A 17 8.18 -0.48 9.51
N PRO A 18 9.28 -1.18 9.21
CA PRO A 18 9.73 -1.44 7.84
C PRO A 18 8.77 -2.38 7.10
N VAL A 19 8.05 -1.87 6.10
CA VAL A 19 7.09 -2.64 5.28
C VAL A 19 7.48 -2.60 3.80
N GLU A 20 7.34 -3.74 3.11
CA GLU A 20 7.48 -3.86 1.66
C GLU A 20 6.11 -4.15 1.04
N VAL A 21 5.71 -3.35 0.04
CA VAL A 21 4.44 -3.49 -0.67
C VAL A 21 4.73 -3.74 -2.15
N THR A 22 4.26 -4.88 -2.67
CA THR A 22 4.24 -5.19 -4.10
C THR A 22 2.85 -4.93 -4.65
N TYR A 23 2.75 -4.10 -5.68
CA TYR A 23 1.51 -3.72 -6.35
C TYR A 23 1.12 -4.73 -7.44
N TRP A 24 -0.12 -4.62 -7.93
CA TRP A 24 -0.69 -5.50 -8.95
C TRP A 24 0.06 -5.46 -10.28
N ASP A 25 0.76 -4.36 -10.57
CA ASP A 25 1.61 -4.20 -11.75
C ASP A 25 3.03 -4.76 -11.56
N GLY A 26 3.29 -5.42 -10.43
CA GLY A 26 4.58 -6.00 -10.07
C GLY A 26 5.60 -5.01 -9.52
N THR A 27 5.27 -3.72 -9.41
CA THR A 27 6.18 -2.74 -8.78
C THR A 27 6.22 -2.93 -7.28
N THR A 28 7.40 -2.79 -6.68
CA THR A 28 7.59 -2.94 -5.23
C THR A 28 8.09 -1.64 -4.63
N LYS A 29 7.54 -1.27 -3.47
CA LYS A 29 7.94 -0.08 -2.72
C LYS A 29 8.02 -0.36 -1.22
N ARG A 30 8.95 0.33 -0.55
CA ARG A 30 9.16 0.21 0.90
C ARG A 30 8.63 1.45 1.62
N TYR A 31 8.03 1.23 2.78
CA TYR A 31 7.39 2.23 3.63
C TYR A 31 7.81 2.08 5.10
N GLY A 32 7.63 3.14 5.89
CA GLY A 32 8.07 3.20 7.29
C GLY A 32 9.58 3.35 7.41
N ASP A 33 10.20 2.59 8.30
CA ASP A 33 11.65 2.58 8.50
C ASP A 33 12.38 1.85 7.35
N THR A 34 12.66 2.55 6.25
CA THR A 34 13.21 1.91 5.04
C THR A 34 14.67 1.49 5.16
N ASP A 35 15.39 1.96 6.18
CA ASP A 35 16.81 1.66 6.42
C ASP A 35 17.03 0.24 6.97
N ASN A 36 16.02 -0.31 7.64
CA ASN A 36 16.03 -1.68 8.18
C ASN A 36 15.38 -2.69 7.21
N PRO A 37 15.66 -4.00 7.29
CA PRO A 37 15.00 -5.02 6.46
C PRO A 37 13.47 -5.05 6.66
N PRO A 38 12.68 -5.38 5.62
CA PRO A 38 11.23 -5.39 5.73
C PRO A 38 10.79 -6.51 6.67
N GLN A 39 10.04 -6.16 7.71
CA GLN A 39 9.46 -7.12 8.66
C GLN A 39 8.11 -7.64 8.16
N ILE A 40 7.40 -6.81 7.39
CA ILE A 40 6.09 -7.15 6.82
C ILE A 40 6.15 -7.00 5.31
N LYS A 41 5.56 -7.96 4.59
CA LYS A 41 5.43 -7.95 3.14
C LYS A 41 3.96 -8.02 2.76
N ILE A 42 3.50 -7.02 2.02
CA ILE A 42 2.14 -6.91 1.51
C ILE A 42 2.20 -7.10 0.00
N LYS A 43 1.36 -7.97 -0.55
CA LYS A 43 1.24 -8.16 -1.99
C LYS A 43 -0.19 -7.92 -2.43
N ILE A 44 -0.39 -6.85 -3.19
CA ILE A 44 -1.67 -6.48 -3.78
C ILE A 44 -1.75 -7.18 -5.14
N HIS A 45 -2.64 -8.16 -5.26
CA HIS A 45 -2.73 -9.01 -6.45
C HIS A 45 -3.57 -8.37 -7.56
N GLU A 46 -4.59 -7.60 -7.17
CA GLU A 46 -5.54 -6.95 -8.06
C GLU A 46 -5.60 -5.45 -7.79
N GLU A 47 -5.96 -4.67 -8.80
CA GLU A 47 -6.13 -3.24 -8.62
C GLU A 47 -7.41 -2.94 -7.84
N ILE A 48 -7.28 -2.39 -6.63
CA ILE A 48 -8.45 -1.94 -5.85
C ILE A 48 -8.83 -0.52 -6.32
N PRO A 49 -10.10 -0.28 -6.71
CA PRO A 49 -10.54 1.02 -7.21
C PRO A 49 -10.28 2.16 -6.22
N MET A 50 -9.67 3.25 -6.71
CA MET A 50 -9.31 4.39 -5.86
C MET A 50 -10.52 5.04 -5.17
N LYS A 51 -11.69 4.99 -5.81
CA LYS A 51 -12.94 5.48 -5.23
C LYS A 51 -13.31 4.73 -3.95
N GLU A 52 -13.04 3.43 -3.88
CA GLU A 52 -13.35 2.62 -2.70
C GLU A 52 -12.39 2.90 -1.55
N ILE A 53 -11.09 3.02 -1.85
CA ILE A 53 -10.08 3.37 -0.84
C ILE A 53 -10.31 4.76 -0.26
N THR A 54 -10.62 5.75 -1.11
CA THR A 54 -10.85 7.13 -0.66
C THR A 54 -12.16 7.29 0.12
N ASN A 55 -13.17 6.46 -0.17
CA ASN A 55 -14.40 6.41 0.61
C ASN A 55 -14.20 5.73 1.97
N ASN A 56 -13.57 4.54 1.99
CA ASN A 56 -13.25 3.82 3.21
C ASN A 56 -12.10 2.82 2.98
N ALA A 57 -10.88 3.23 3.35
CA ALA A 57 -9.70 2.39 3.15
C ALA A 57 -9.72 1.09 3.96
N SER A 58 -10.26 1.09 5.18
CA SER A 58 -10.31 -0.11 6.02
C SER A 58 -11.24 -1.17 5.44
N LEU A 59 -12.40 -0.75 4.91
CA LEU A 59 -13.35 -1.66 4.26
C LEU A 59 -12.80 -2.16 2.93
N ALA A 60 -12.36 -1.25 2.06
CA ALA A 60 -11.87 -1.59 0.73
C ALA A 60 -10.65 -2.53 0.76
N LEU A 61 -9.73 -2.34 1.72
CA LEU A 61 -8.57 -3.21 1.87
C LEU A 61 -8.89 -4.51 2.63
N GLY A 62 -9.98 -4.54 3.40
CA GLY A 62 -10.39 -5.71 4.17
C GLY A 62 -11.23 -6.71 3.38
N GLU A 63 -11.96 -6.25 2.37
CA GLU A 63 -12.79 -7.07 1.49
C GLU A 63 -12.07 -7.56 0.21
N ALA A 64 -10.89 -7.01 -0.08
CA ALA A 64 -10.07 -7.32 -1.25
C ALA A 64 -9.13 -8.52 -1.09
#